data_AF-A0A8J3Z6W4-F1
#
_entry.id   AF-A0A8J3Z6W4-F1
#
_cell.length_a   1.000
_cell.length_b   1.000
_cell.length_c   1.000
_cell.angle_alpha   90.00
_cell.angle_beta   90.00
_cell.angle_gamma   90.00
#
_symmetry.space_group_name_H-M   'P 1'
#
loop_
_entity.id
_entity.type
_entity.pdbx_description
1 polymer ?
#
loop_
_entity_poly.entity_id
_entity_poly.type
_entity_poly.pdbx_seq_one_letter_code
_entity_poly.pdbx_strand_id
1 'polypeptide(L)'
;MIPRLVRDYRPGQPHGWPGRATIGGHVSAGSFDHNGRSYRVSLAPAEYAAAPSVGFVRTVEDAFGGSYTFRYGGGLPAFRVQSYSVIASPSSYGAELYVVHEGGPDPARALRWIQVVRTAGRSFVDNGGRANPFLPTGGPTSVHGERLVNLYTVTEITPPPDAPDLSGEYAAEVFLAHDTGAGDPCPVVVTGGIRYGWEVRAA
;
A
#
# COMPACT_ATOMS: atom_id res chain seq x y z
N MET A 1 2.34 23.19 16.06
CA MET A 1 3.49 22.30 15.80
C MET A 1 3.43 21.90 14.34
N ILE A 2 4.47 22.17 13.54
CA ILE A 2 4.48 21.80 12.11
C ILE A 2 4.81 20.30 12.02
N PRO A 3 3.96 19.46 11.43
CA PRO A 3 4.21 18.02 11.31
C PRO A 3 5.43 17.74 10.42
N ARG A 4 6.26 16.76 10.80
CA ARG A 4 7.49 16.40 10.08
C ARG A 4 7.44 14.95 9.64
N LEU A 5 7.39 14.71 8.32
CA LEU A 5 7.65 13.37 7.77
C LEU A 5 9.12 13.01 8.04
N VAL A 6 9.34 11.84 8.63
CA VAL A 6 10.67 11.33 8.98
C VAL A 6 11.17 10.48 7.82
N ARG A 7 12.28 10.87 7.21
CA ARG A 7 12.88 10.20 6.05
C ARG A 7 13.80 9.05 6.43
N ASP A 8 14.43 9.16 7.59
CA ASP A 8 15.33 8.16 8.17
C ASP A 8 14.67 7.63 9.45
N TYR A 9 13.66 6.81 9.27
CA TYR A 9 12.95 6.22 10.39
C TYR A 9 13.89 5.38 11.27
N ARG A 10 13.73 5.51 12.59
CA ARG A 10 14.39 4.65 13.60
C ARG A 10 13.33 3.89 14.40
N PRO A 11 13.58 2.61 14.76
CA PRO A 11 12.71 1.85 15.66
C PRO A 11 12.15 2.68 16.83
N GLY A 12 10.83 2.78 16.93
CA GLY A 12 10.12 3.49 18.01
C GLY A 12 9.82 4.98 17.81
N GLN A 13 10.23 5.60 16.70
CA GLN A 13 9.90 7.01 16.41
C GLN A 13 8.50 7.16 15.77
N PRO A 14 7.56 7.95 16.35
CA PRO A 14 6.29 8.23 15.69
C PRO A 14 6.46 8.88 14.31
N HIS A 15 5.68 8.43 13.33
CA HIS A 15 5.65 9.03 11.99
C HIS A 15 4.24 8.93 11.39
N GLY A 16 4.08 9.40 10.15
CA GLY A 16 2.81 9.36 9.43
C GLY A 16 2.24 10.75 9.18
N TRP A 17 1.10 10.78 8.52
CA TRP A 17 0.39 12.01 8.19
C TRP A 17 -0.49 12.47 9.37
N PRO A 18 -0.84 13.77 9.47
CA PRO A 18 -1.67 14.29 10.56
C PRO A 18 -2.96 13.48 10.72
N GLY A 19 -3.27 13.05 11.94
CA GLY A 19 -4.49 12.29 12.28
C GLY A 19 -4.36 10.76 12.18
N ARG A 20 -3.25 10.23 11.67
CA ARG A 20 -2.93 8.79 11.64
C ARG A 20 -1.48 8.56 12.01
N ALA A 21 -1.02 9.22 13.08
CA ALA A 21 0.33 9.01 13.58
C ALA A 21 0.42 7.57 14.09
N THR A 22 1.13 6.72 13.38
CA THR A 22 1.54 5.44 13.91
C THR A 22 2.81 5.66 14.72
N ILE A 23 2.93 4.93 15.82
CA ILE A 23 4.23 4.72 16.43
C ILE A 23 4.99 3.99 15.33
N GLY A 24 5.97 4.64 14.71
CA GLY A 24 6.66 3.99 13.64
C GLY A 24 7.20 2.65 14.12
N GLY A 25 7.19 1.66 13.24
CA GLY A 25 7.53 0.30 13.61
C GLY A 25 7.66 -0.65 12.44
N HIS A 26 8.28 -1.78 12.75
CA HIS A 26 8.02 -3.04 12.07
C HIS A 26 7.25 -3.96 13.03
N VAL A 27 6.09 -3.50 13.50
CA VAL A 27 5.26 -4.30 14.42
C VAL A 27 4.56 -5.37 13.59
N SER A 28 5.13 -6.57 13.61
CA SER A 28 4.65 -7.69 12.79
C SER A 28 3.37 -8.31 13.32
N ALA A 29 2.98 -8.06 14.58
CA ALA A 29 1.74 -8.58 15.13
C ALA A 29 1.26 -7.77 16.35
N GLY A 30 -0.03 -7.82 16.61
CA GLY A 30 -0.67 -7.17 17.75
C GLY A 30 -1.95 -7.89 18.15
N SER A 31 -2.29 -7.82 19.44
CA SER A 31 -3.52 -8.41 19.98
C SER A 31 -4.53 -7.33 20.35
N PHE A 32 -5.82 -7.66 20.23
CA PHE A 32 -6.92 -6.79 20.64
C PHE A 32 -8.12 -7.63 21.06
N ASP A 33 -8.99 -7.06 21.89
CA ASP A 33 -10.23 -7.70 22.31
C ASP A 33 -11.41 -7.14 21.52
N HIS A 34 -12.31 -8.03 21.09
CA HIS A 34 -13.57 -7.68 20.45
C HIS A 34 -14.66 -8.62 20.97
N ASN A 35 -15.77 -8.08 21.47
CA ASN A 35 -16.89 -8.84 22.05
C ASN A 35 -16.47 -9.88 23.11
N GLY A 36 -15.51 -9.53 23.96
CA GLY A 36 -15.02 -10.39 25.04
C GLY A 36 -14.14 -11.57 24.58
N ARG A 37 -13.72 -11.58 23.31
CA ARG A 37 -12.74 -12.54 22.75
C ARG A 37 -11.47 -11.81 22.33
N SER A 38 -10.33 -12.46 22.54
CA SER A 38 -9.03 -11.95 22.11
C SER A 38 -8.69 -12.42 20.70
N TYR A 39 -8.19 -11.49 19.90
CA TYR A 39 -7.76 -11.72 18.52
C TYR A 39 -6.32 -11.26 18.33
N ARG A 40 -5.68 -11.79 17.30
CA ARG A 40 -4.35 -11.40 16.86
C ARG A 40 -4.38 -11.02 15.39
N VAL A 41 -3.88 -9.84 15.07
CA VAL A 41 -3.54 -9.43 13.72
C VAL A 41 -2.03 -9.62 13.51
N SER A 42 -1.62 -10.17 12.37
CA SER A 42 -0.22 -10.39 12.02
C SER A 42 0.03 -9.98 10.56
N LEU A 43 1.21 -9.42 10.28
CA LEU A 43 1.64 -9.07 8.93
C LEU A 43 2.11 -10.31 8.17
N ALA A 44 1.80 -10.35 6.87
CA ALA A 44 2.60 -11.13 5.93
C ALA A 44 3.96 -10.42 5.71
N PRO A 45 5.03 -11.13 5.33
CA PRO A 45 6.29 -10.47 4.97
C PRO A 45 6.08 -9.44 3.85
N ALA A 46 6.69 -8.26 3.97
CA ALA A 46 6.77 -7.31 2.87
C ALA A 46 7.90 -7.76 1.92
N GLU A 47 7.56 -8.11 0.69
CA GLU A 47 8.50 -8.63 -0.29
C GLU A 47 8.65 -7.66 -1.45
N TYR A 48 9.88 -7.20 -1.69
CA TYR A 48 10.18 -6.47 -2.92
C TYR A 48 9.97 -7.39 -4.12
N ALA A 49 9.23 -6.89 -5.11
CA ALA A 49 8.89 -7.62 -6.30
C ALA A 49 9.48 -6.91 -7.53
N ALA A 50 10.34 -7.62 -8.25
CA ALA A 50 10.89 -7.10 -9.50
C ALA A 50 9.88 -7.13 -10.65
N ALA A 51 8.79 -7.90 -10.54
CA ALA A 51 7.73 -7.99 -11.54
C ALA A 51 6.38 -8.37 -10.89
N PRO A 52 5.24 -7.95 -11.46
CA PRO A 52 3.92 -8.34 -10.95
C PRO A 52 3.61 -9.82 -11.12
N SER A 53 2.72 -10.33 -10.27
CA SER A 53 2.17 -11.67 -10.48
C SER A 53 1.25 -11.73 -11.70
N VAL A 54 0.97 -12.94 -12.20
CA VAL A 54 -0.06 -13.16 -13.23
C VAL A 54 -1.44 -12.67 -12.77
N GLY A 55 -1.76 -12.80 -11.47
CA GLY A 55 -3.02 -12.32 -10.92
C GLY A 55 -3.13 -10.80 -10.96
N PHE A 56 -2.03 -10.10 -10.65
CA PHE A 56 -1.96 -8.65 -10.79
C PHE A 56 -2.20 -8.21 -12.24
N VAL A 57 -1.45 -8.80 -13.19
CA VAL A 57 -1.53 -8.47 -14.62
C VAL A 57 -2.97 -8.61 -15.11
N ARG A 58 -3.57 -9.79 -14.90
CA ARG A 58 -4.97 -10.05 -15.30
C ARG A 58 -5.94 -9.07 -14.67
N THR A 59 -5.85 -8.82 -13.36
CA THR A 59 -6.77 -7.90 -12.67
C THR A 59 -6.71 -6.48 -13.24
N VAL A 60 -5.51 -6.00 -13.58
CA VAL A 60 -5.31 -4.66 -14.16
C VAL A 60 -5.77 -4.61 -15.61
N GLU A 61 -5.43 -5.61 -16.42
CA GLU A 61 -5.84 -5.69 -17.83
C GLU A 61 -7.35 -5.86 -18.00
N ASP A 62 -7.99 -6.70 -17.17
CA ASP A 62 -9.44 -6.89 -17.17
C ASP A 62 -10.18 -5.58 -16.84
N ALA A 63 -9.62 -4.77 -15.93
CA ALA A 63 -10.24 -3.52 -15.49
C ALA A 63 -9.95 -2.33 -16.42
N PHE A 64 -8.76 -2.28 -17.04
CA PHE A 64 -8.26 -1.07 -17.71
C PHE A 64 -7.63 -1.30 -19.09
N GLY A 65 -7.51 -2.55 -19.56
CA GLY A 65 -6.87 -2.89 -20.84
C GLY A 65 -7.54 -2.30 -22.08
N GLY A 66 -8.82 -1.88 -21.97
CA GLY A 66 -9.52 -1.18 -23.04
C GLY A 66 -9.12 0.30 -23.21
N SER A 67 -8.49 0.91 -22.19
CA SER A 67 -8.09 2.33 -22.21
C SER A 67 -6.59 2.53 -21.99
N TYR A 68 -5.89 1.49 -21.53
CA TYR A 68 -4.48 1.52 -21.17
C TYR A 68 -3.75 0.31 -21.75
N THR A 69 -2.49 0.52 -22.13
CA THR A 69 -1.56 -0.57 -22.43
C THR A 69 -0.46 -0.61 -21.37
N PHE A 70 -0.27 -1.76 -20.74
CA PHE A 70 0.69 -1.93 -19.66
C PHE A 70 1.96 -2.59 -20.18
N ARG A 71 3.11 -1.97 -19.90
CA ARG A 71 4.43 -2.56 -20.13
C ARG A 71 5.08 -2.86 -18.79
N TYR A 72 5.23 -4.15 -18.48
CA TYR A 72 5.90 -4.61 -17.27
C TYR A 72 7.41 -4.62 -17.49
N GLY A 73 8.05 -3.47 -17.27
CA GLY A 73 9.49 -3.28 -17.48
C GLY A 73 10.36 -4.01 -16.47
N GLY A 74 9.78 -4.36 -15.32
CA GLY A 74 10.45 -5.04 -14.22
C GLY A 74 11.61 -4.23 -13.62
N GLY A 75 12.45 -4.91 -12.84
CA GLY A 75 13.64 -4.34 -12.20
C GLY A 75 13.48 -4.10 -10.70
N LEU A 76 14.62 -4.00 -10.00
CA LEU A 76 14.60 -3.73 -8.56
C LEU A 76 14.02 -2.34 -8.30
N PRO A 77 13.12 -2.22 -7.32
CA PRO A 77 12.45 -0.96 -7.05
C PRO A 77 13.43 0.11 -6.54
N ALA A 78 13.36 1.31 -7.11
CA ALA A 78 14.11 2.49 -6.65
C ALA A 78 13.41 3.14 -5.44
N PHE A 79 12.98 2.34 -4.47
CA PHE A 79 12.29 2.81 -3.27
C PHE A 79 12.61 1.93 -2.06
N ARG A 80 12.36 2.44 -0.85
CA ARG A 80 12.49 1.71 0.41
C ARG A 80 11.24 1.79 1.26
N VAL A 81 10.86 0.64 1.82
CA VAL A 81 9.90 0.56 2.92
C VAL A 81 10.52 1.25 4.14
N GLN A 82 9.84 2.28 4.62
CA GLN A 82 10.23 3.04 5.81
C GLN A 82 9.47 2.56 7.04
N SER A 83 8.24 2.08 6.88
CA SER A 83 7.46 1.47 7.95
C SER A 83 6.48 0.45 7.39
N TYR A 84 6.25 -0.59 8.19
CA TYR A 84 5.23 -1.60 7.93
C TYR A 84 4.78 -2.20 9.26
N SER A 85 3.61 -1.80 9.73
CA SER A 85 3.13 -2.13 11.09
C SER A 85 1.66 -2.53 11.08
N VAL A 86 1.30 -3.45 11.99
CA VAL A 86 -0.10 -3.71 12.29
C VAL A 86 -0.77 -2.51 12.95
N ILE A 87 -2.08 -2.42 12.74
CA ILE A 87 -3.01 -1.63 13.55
C ILE A 87 -3.81 -2.66 14.35
N ALA A 88 -3.85 -2.53 15.67
CA ALA A 88 -4.63 -3.40 16.55
C ALA A 88 -5.26 -2.57 17.66
N SER A 89 -6.59 -2.43 17.63
CA SER A 89 -7.38 -1.72 18.63
C SER A 89 -8.72 -2.42 18.84
N PRO A 90 -9.43 -2.14 19.95
CA PRO A 90 -10.78 -2.69 20.16
C PRO A 90 -11.79 -2.32 19.06
N SER A 91 -11.54 -1.21 18.34
CA SER A 91 -12.43 -0.66 17.31
C SER A 91 -11.98 -0.94 15.88
N SER A 92 -10.76 -1.42 15.67
CA SER A 92 -10.21 -1.63 14.33
C SER A 92 -8.93 -2.45 14.33
N TYR A 93 -8.68 -3.12 13.21
CA TYR A 93 -7.44 -3.85 12.97
C TYR A 93 -7.00 -3.73 11.52
N GLY A 94 -5.73 -4.02 11.24
CA GLY A 94 -5.19 -4.09 9.89
C GLY A 94 -3.71 -3.77 9.83
N ALA A 95 -3.28 -3.00 8.84
CA ALA A 95 -1.89 -2.58 8.70
C ALA A 95 -1.72 -1.26 7.98
N GLU A 96 -0.57 -0.63 8.19
CA GLU A 96 -0.08 0.49 7.40
C GLU A 96 1.24 0.14 6.70
N LEU A 97 1.46 0.71 5.52
CA LEU A 97 2.71 0.61 4.78
C LEU A 97 3.12 2.00 4.29
N TYR A 98 4.36 2.38 4.59
CA TYR A 98 4.96 3.64 4.17
C TYR A 98 6.26 3.38 3.39
N VAL A 99 6.36 3.97 2.21
CA VAL A 99 7.46 3.75 1.26
C VAL A 99 7.93 5.10 0.70
N VAL A 100 9.24 5.24 0.54
CA VAL A 100 9.90 6.43 -0.04
C VAL A 100 10.71 6.01 -1.26
N HIS A 101 10.52 6.72 -2.37
CA HIS A 101 11.34 6.58 -3.56
C HIS A 101 12.74 7.18 -3.35
N GLU A 102 13.79 6.42 -3.66
CA GLU A 102 15.20 6.78 -3.46
C GLU A 102 15.81 7.49 -4.66
N GLY A 103 15.28 7.29 -5.86
CA GLY A 103 15.63 8.15 -6.99
C GLY A 103 15.04 9.53 -6.75
N GLY A 104 15.81 10.60 -6.90
CA GLY A 104 15.23 11.94 -6.89
C GLY A 104 14.01 12.01 -7.83
N PRO A 105 13.02 12.86 -7.54
CA PRO A 105 11.87 13.03 -8.41
C PRO A 105 12.41 13.51 -9.76
N ASP A 106 12.27 12.70 -10.80
CA ASP A 106 12.32 13.24 -12.15
C ASP A 106 10.98 13.93 -12.36
N PRO A 107 10.89 15.27 -12.34
CA PRO A 107 9.63 15.97 -12.51
C PRO A 107 9.02 15.74 -13.91
N ALA A 108 9.79 15.21 -14.87
CA ALA A 108 9.29 14.80 -16.17
C ALA A 108 8.58 13.44 -16.13
N ARG A 109 8.73 12.65 -15.06
CA ARG A 109 8.06 11.34 -14.89
C ARG A 109 6.92 11.47 -13.89
N ALA A 110 5.69 11.39 -14.37
CA ALA A 110 4.50 11.32 -13.53
C ALA A 110 4.43 9.95 -12.83
N LEU A 111 5.26 9.74 -11.80
CA LEU A 111 5.28 8.51 -11.02
C LEU A 111 3.99 8.36 -10.20
N ARG A 112 3.36 7.20 -10.35
CA ARG A 112 2.12 6.77 -9.70
C ARG A 112 2.30 5.36 -9.14
N TRP A 113 1.30 4.90 -8.39
CA TRP A 113 1.25 3.53 -7.89
C TRP A 113 -0.01 2.85 -8.41
N ILE A 114 0.10 1.58 -8.77
CA ILE A 114 -1.04 0.70 -9.08
C ILE A 114 -1.06 -0.38 -8.01
N GLN A 115 -2.20 -0.54 -7.34
CA GLN A 115 -2.38 -1.54 -6.29
C GLN A 115 -3.48 -2.50 -6.70
N VAL A 116 -3.20 -3.80 -6.59
CA VAL A 116 -4.22 -4.85 -6.65
C VAL A 116 -4.34 -5.47 -5.28
N VAL A 117 -5.58 -5.54 -4.78
CA VAL A 117 -5.91 -6.11 -3.48
C VAL A 117 -6.59 -7.45 -3.68
N ARG A 118 -6.28 -8.41 -2.83
CA ARG A 118 -6.97 -9.69 -2.66
C ARG A 118 -7.45 -9.83 -1.22
N THR A 119 -8.77 -9.90 -1.06
CA THR A 119 -9.41 -10.10 0.25
C THR A 119 -10.79 -10.73 0.04
N ALA A 120 -11.26 -11.54 1.00
CA ALA A 120 -12.56 -12.23 0.94
C ALA A 120 -12.81 -12.97 -0.40
N GLY A 121 -11.77 -13.61 -0.95
CA GLY A 121 -11.84 -14.37 -2.22
C GLY A 121 -11.97 -13.51 -3.49
N ARG A 122 -11.85 -12.19 -3.40
CA ARG A 122 -11.97 -11.26 -4.53
C ARG A 122 -10.65 -10.55 -4.79
N SER A 123 -10.38 -10.26 -6.06
CA SER A 123 -9.26 -9.42 -6.51
C SER A 123 -9.77 -8.20 -7.26
N PHE A 124 -9.22 -7.03 -6.98
CA PHE A 124 -9.61 -5.78 -7.64
C PHE A 124 -8.48 -4.73 -7.62
N VAL A 125 -8.52 -3.79 -8.55
CA VAL A 125 -7.64 -2.61 -8.57
C VAL A 125 -8.12 -1.63 -7.50
N ASP A 126 -7.27 -1.33 -6.53
CA ASP A 126 -7.57 -0.37 -5.47
C ASP A 126 -7.22 1.05 -5.95
N ASN A 127 -8.20 1.69 -6.56
CA ASN A 127 -8.08 3.05 -7.11
C ASN A 127 -9.18 4.00 -6.60
N GLY A 128 -9.94 3.58 -5.57
CA GLY A 128 -11.09 4.33 -5.05
C GLY A 128 -12.22 4.53 -6.08
N GLY A 129 -12.39 3.62 -7.04
CA GLY A 129 -13.44 3.67 -8.05
C GLY A 129 -13.20 4.68 -9.18
N ARG A 130 -11.95 5.13 -9.35
CA ARG A 130 -11.58 6.09 -10.40
C ARG A 130 -11.58 5.45 -11.79
N ALA A 131 -11.66 6.28 -12.83
CA ALA A 131 -11.56 5.87 -14.23
C ALA A 131 -10.10 5.61 -14.70
N ASN A 132 -9.14 5.48 -13.79
CA ASN A 132 -7.73 5.21 -14.09
C ASN A 132 -7.17 4.19 -13.09
N PRO A 133 -6.09 3.46 -13.42
CA PRO A 133 -5.60 2.36 -12.60
C PRO A 133 -4.84 2.80 -11.34
N PHE A 134 -4.69 4.11 -11.10
CA PHE A 134 -3.76 4.62 -10.10
C PHE A 134 -4.41 4.71 -8.72
N LEU A 135 -3.67 4.24 -7.71
CA LEU A 135 -4.01 4.36 -6.30
C LEU A 135 -4.15 5.86 -5.94
N PRO A 136 -5.21 6.29 -5.24
CA PRO A 136 -5.44 7.69 -4.87
C PRO A 136 -4.40 8.22 -3.88
N THR A 137 -3.82 7.33 -3.07
CA THR A 137 -2.87 7.65 -2.00
C THR A 137 -1.46 7.29 -2.42
N GLY A 138 -0.86 8.10 -3.29
CA GLY A 138 0.53 7.93 -3.71
C GLY A 138 0.95 8.96 -4.75
N GLY A 139 2.25 9.23 -4.85
CA GLY A 139 2.81 10.19 -5.80
C GLY A 139 3.78 11.18 -5.17
N PRO A 140 4.13 12.27 -5.89
CA PRO A 140 5.09 13.26 -5.41
C PRO A 140 4.54 14.04 -4.20
N THR A 141 5.19 13.89 -3.06
CA THR A 141 5.04 14.71 -1.85
C THR A 141 6.27 15.62 -1.71
N SER A 142 6.16 16.80 -1.11
CA SER A 142 7.34 17.62 -0.74
C SER A 142 7.51 17.66 0.76
N VAL A 143 8.72 17.37 1.25
CA VAL A 143 9.06 17.41 2.68
C VAL A 143 10.33 18.25 2.82
N HIS A 144 10.25 19.37 3.53
CA HIS A 144 11.35 20.34 3.66
C HIS A 144 11.89 20.85 2.32
N GLY A 145 11.03 21.02 1.33
CA GLY A 145 11.39 21.54 0.00
C GLY A 145 11.97 20.48 -0.95
N GLU A 146 12.29 19.29 -0.46
CA GLU A 146 12.71 18.16 -1.27
C GLU A 146 11.47 17.36 -1.69
N ARG A 147 11.19 17.33 -3.00
CA ARG A 147 10.16 16.47 -3.59
C ARG A 147 10.60 15.00 -3.43
N LEU A 148 9.74 14.17 -2.86
CA LEU A 148 9.89 12.73 -2.70
C LEU A 148 8.62 12.08 -3.24
N VAL A 149 8.76 11.05 -4.06
CA VAL A 149 7.59 10.21 -4.38
C VAL A 149 7.39 9.22 -3.23
N ASN A 150 6.18 9.16 -2.68
CA ASN A 150 5.85 8.25 -1.60
C ASN A 150 4.61 7.41 -1.91
N LEU A 151 4.50 6.31 -1.17
CA LEU A 151 3.28 5.55 -0.97
C LEU A 151 3.01 5.55 0.54
N TYR A 152 1.80 5.92 0.92
CA TYR A 152 1.31 5.73 2.28
C TYR A 152 -0.08 5.12 2.17
N THR A 153 -0.19 3.85 2.56
CA THR A 153 -1.44 3.11 2.51
C THR A 153 -1.78 2.60 3.89
N VAL A 154 -3.05 2.75 4.25
CA VAL A 154 -3.60 2.27 5.51
C VAL A 154 -4.77 1.37 5.16
N THR A 155 -4.66 0.12 5.57
CA THR A 155 -5.62 -0.93 5.30
C THR A 155 -6.20 -1.33 6.65
N GLU A 156 -7.24 -0.60 7.05
CA GLU A 156 -7.85 -0.71 8.37
C GLU A 156 -9.30 -1.16 8.20
N ILE A 157 -9.69 -2.16 8.99
CA ILE A 157 -11.05 -2.68 9.05
C ILE A 157 -11.63 -2.37 10.42
N THR A 158 -12.81 -1.74 10.42
CA THR A 158 -13.68 -1.70 11.59
C THR A 158 -14.55 -2.96 11.57
N PRO A 159 -14.37 -3.90 12.52
CA PRO A 159 -15.25 -5.06 12.59
C PRO A 159 -16.70 -4.64 12.84
N PRO A 160 -17.69 -5.35 12.26
CA PRO A 160 -19.09 -5.17 12.64
C PRO A 160 -19.27 -5.35 14.16
N PRO A 161 -20.09 -4.54 14.84
CA PRO A 161 -20.26 -4.62 16.28
C PRO A 161 -20.68 -6.01 16.78
N ASP A 162 -21.49 -6.72 16.00
CA ASP A 162 -22.05 -8.03 16.37
C ASP A 162 -21.33 -9.20 15.69
N ALA A 163 -20.13 -8.98 15.14
CA ALA A 163 -19.37 -10.06 14.51
C ALA A 163 -19.01 -11.14 15.55
N PRO A 164 -19.49 -12.38 15.39
CA PRO A 164 -19.28 -13.42 16.39
C PRO A 164 -17.84 -13.96 16.38
N ASP A 165 -17.20 -13.95 15.20
CA ASP A 165 -15.82 -14.36 15.00
C ASP A 165 -15.15 -13.49 13.93
N LEU A 166 -13.96 -12.97 14.26
CA LEU A 166 -13.11 -12.26 13.32
C LEU A 166 -12.10 -13.22 12.72
N SER A 167 -12.22 -13.45 11.42
CA SER A 167 -11.18 -14.10 10.61
C SER A 167 -11.12 -13.42 9.26
N GLY A 168 -9.91 -13.25 8.74
CA GLY A 168 -9.74 -12.59 7.47
C GLY A 168 -8.30 -12.44 7.06
N GLU A 169 -8.11 -12.27 5.76
CA GLU A 169 -6.83 -11.97 5.15
C GLU A 169 -6.97 -10.76 4.23
N TYR A 170 -5.91 -9.98 4.18
CA TYR A 170 -5.68 -8.94 3.21
C TYR A 170 -4.32 -9.19 2.59
N ALA A 171 -4.27 -9.31 1.27
CA ALA A 171 -3.04 -9.36 0.50
C ALA A 171 -3.09 -8.28 -0.58
N ALA A 172 -1.98 -7.60 -0.80
CA ALA A 172 -1.86 -6.59 -1.83
C ALA A 172 -0.54 -6.70 -2.57
N GLU A 173 -0.60 -6.39 -3.86
CA GLU A 173 0.55 -6.18 -4.72
C GLU A 173 0.48 -4.73 -5.21
N VAL A 174 1.52 -3.95 -4.90
CA VAL A 174 1.58 -2.52 -5.26
C VAL A 174 2.84 -2.24 -6.05
N PHE A 175 2.68 -1.65 -7.23
CA PHE A 175 3.77 -1.44 -8.17
C PHE A 175 3.90 0.03 -8.55
N LEU A 176 5.15 0.50 -8.62
CA LEU A 176 5.46 1.82 -9.12
C LEU A 176 5.23 1.83 -10.63
N ALA A 177 4.44 2.79 -11.08
CA ALA A 177 4.06 2.97 -12.47
C ALA A 177 4.46 4.37 -12.95
N HIS A 178 4.81 4.45 -14.23
CA HIS A 178 5.01 5.69 -14.94
C HIS A 178 3.92 5.81 -16.00
N ASP A 179 3.06 6.82 -15.86
CA ASP A 179 2.18 7.26 -16.93
C ASP A 179 3.04 7.99 -17.96
N THR A 180 3.25 7.37 -19.12
CA THR A 180 4.11 7.94 -20.17
C THR A 180 3.39 8.99 -21.02
N GLY A 181 2.10 9.26 -20.74
CA GLY A 181 1.31 10.22 -21.48
C GLY A 181 0.95 9.74 -22.89
N ALA A 182 0.64 10.70 -23.76
CA ALA A 182 -0.11 10.59 -25.01
C ALA A 182 -0.04 9.23 -25.75
N GLY A 183 -1.23 8.61 -25.90
CA GLY A 183 -1.52 7.42 -26.69
C GLY A 183 -2.98 7.02 -26.47
N ASP A 184 -3.58 6.31 -27.43
CA ASP A 184 -4.89 5.68 -27.28
C ASP A 184 -4.80 4.25 -27.86
N PRO A 185 -4.66 3.23 -27.00
CA PRO A 185 -4.70 3.26 -25.53
C PRO A 185 -3.48 3.93 -24.87
N CYS A 186 -3.67 4.48 -23.67
CA CYS A 186 -2.62 5.21 -22.93
C CYS A 186 -1.51 4.27 -22.40
N PRO A 187 -0.24 4.46 -22.76
CA PRO A 187 0.85 3.60 -22.31
C PRO A 187 1.26 3.86 -20.85
N VAL A 188 1.31 2.79 -20.07
CA VAL A 188 1.75 2.77 -18.67
C VAL A 188 2.89 1.79 -18.49
N VAL A 189 4.03 2.27 -17.97
CA VAL A 189 5.17 1.41 -17.66
C VAL A 189 5.12 1.03 -16.18
N VAL A 190 4.98 -0.26 -15.89
CA VAL A 190 5.00 -0.82 -14.53
C VAL A 190 6.41 -1.33 -14.23
N THR A 191 6.97 -0.93 -13.09
CA THR A 191 8.35 -1.22 -12.68
C THR A 191 8.37 -2.13 -11.45
N GLY A 192 9.29 -1.91 -10.49
CA GLY A 192 9.34 -2.68 -9.24
C GLY A 192 8.17 -2.36 -8.30
N GLY A 193 7.89 -3.28 -7.38
CA GLY A 193 6.76 -3.22 -6.46
C GLY A 193 7.03 -3.90 -5.12
N ILE A 194 5.99 -3.98 -4.30
CA ILE A 194 5.97 -4.66 -3.00
C ILE A 194 4.74 -5.56 -2.94
N ARG A 195 4.90 -6.76 -2.42
CA ARG A 195 3.81 -7.60 -1.93
C ARG A 195 3.74 -7.47 -0.42
N TYR A 196 2.56 -7.25 0.13
CA TYR A 196 2.35 -7.10 1.56
C TYR A 196 0.94 -7.52 1.94
N GLY A 197 0.69 -7.72 3.23
CA GLY A 197 -0.62 -8.13 3.69
C GLY A 197 -0.73 -8.28 5.21
N TRP A 198 -1.89 -8.70 5.67
CA TRP A 198 -2.09 -9.05 7.06
C TRP A 198 -3.19 -10.10 7.17
N GLU A 199 -3.19 -10.82 8.28
CA GLU A 199 -4.25 -11.74 8.66
C GLU A 199 -4.72 -11.46 10.09
N VAL A 200 -6.00 -11.74 10.35
CA VAL A 200 -6.59 -11.72 11.70
C VAL A 200 -7.17 -13.09 12.03
N ARG A 201 -6.89 -13.57 13.24
CA ARG A 201 -7.42 -14.83 13.78
C ARG A 201 -7.69 -14.70 15.27
N ALA A 202 -8.49 -15.61 15.82
CA ALA A 202 -8.58 -15.77 17.28
C ALA A 202 -7.18 -16.04 17.86
N ALA A 203 -6.87 -15.41 18.99
CA ALA A 203 -5.56 -15.49 19.65
C ALA A 203 -5.36 -16.80 20.42
#